data_AF-V4BH48-F1
#
_entry.id   AF-V4BH48-F1
#
_cell.length_a   1.000
_cell.length_b   1.000
_cell.length_c   1.000
_cell.angle_alpha   90.00
_cell.angle_beta   90.00
_cell.angle_gamma   90.00
#
_symmetry.space_group_name_H-M   'P 1'
#
loop_
_entity.id
_entity.type
_entity.pdbx_description
1 polymer ?
#
loop_
_entity_poly.entity_id
_entity_poly.type
_entity_poly.pdbx_seq_one_letter_code
_entity_poly.pdbx_strand_id
1 'polypeptide(L)'
;MPFHASCKVDWEVAGQCADVKTKITDQIKALNGPAGCANGGEKCLYSLVSDSGMKVTATHETPKKHYKDDLTFSFTQSSNVCKVHGFSTSETWYAVLDHSTNYCNLRNLITGSGLQSTANFKETTSDSVCTQYSSADCSKY
;
A
#
# COMPACT_ATOMS: atom_id res chain seq x y z
N MET A 1 4.93 -9.24 23.24
CA MET A 1 3.94 -8.34 22.63
C MET A 1 3.43 -9.04 21.38
N PRO A 2 2.11 -9.09 21.11
CA PRO A 2 1.61 -9.75 19.91
C PRO A 2 2.18 -9.03 18.69
N PHE A 3 2.85 -9.79 17.81
CA PHE A 3 3.44 -9.28 16.58
C PHE A 3 2.27 -9.02 15.61
N HIS A 4 1.80 -7.77 15.51
CA HIS A 4 0.87 -7.40 14.46
C HIS A 4 1.65 -7.37 13.15
N ALA A 5 1.23 -8.17 12.18
CA ALA A 5 1.81 -8.08 10.85
C ALA A 5 1.61 -6.67 10.32
N SER A 6 2.72 -6.04 9.98
CA SER A 6 2.75 -4.68 9.47
C SER A 6 3.93 -4.52 8.53
N CYS A 7 3.85 -3.47 7.72
CA CYS A 7 4.88 -3.11 6.77
C CYS A 7 4.96 -1.60 6.62
N LYS A 8 6.19 -1.07 6.65
CA LYS A 8 6.49 0.32 6.26
C LYS A 8 7.34 0.33 5.00
N VAL A 9 6.98 1.20 4.07
CA VAL A 9 7.72 1.39 2.83
C VAL A 9 7.88 2.89 2.60
N ASP A 10 9.10 3.31 2.33
CA ASP A 10 9.41 4.68 1.93
C ASP A 10 9.66 4.73 0.42
N TRP A 11 8.97 5.64 -0.26
CA TRP A 11 9.19 5.91 -1.67
C TRP A 11 9.69 7.33 -1.90
N GLU A 12 10.60 7.47 -2.86
CA GLU A 12 10.95 8.76 -3.47
C GLU A 12 10.42 8.75 -4.90
N VAL A 13 9.56 9.71 -5.22
CA VAL A 13 8.92 9.84 -6.54
C VAL A 13 9.21 11.22 -7.09
N ALA A 14 9.66 11.32 -8.34
CA ALA A 14 9.82 12.61 -8.99
C ALA A 14 8.46 13.30 -9.24
N GLY A 15 8.32 14.56 -8.83
CA GLY A 15 7.12 15.36 -9.02
C GLY A 15 6.61 16.06 -7.76
N GLN A 16 5.43 16.67 -7.87
CA GLN A 16 4.74 17.31 -6.75
C GLN A 16 3.95 16.28 -5.95
N CYS A 17 3.99 16.37 -4.62
CA CYS A 17 3.27 15.46 -3.75
C CYS A 17 1.75 15.52 -3.92
N ALA A 18 1.20 16.65 -4.36
CA ALA A 18 -0.21 16.74 -4.70
C ALA A 18 -0.59 15.78 -5.85
N ASP A 19 0.24 15.70 -6.89
CA ASP A 19 0.02 14.80 -8.03
C ASP A 19 0.20 13.34 -7.62
N VAL A 20 1.24 13.06 -6.84
CA VAL A 20 1.52 11.71 -6.32
C VAL A 20 0.38 11.24 -5.42
N LYS A 21 -0.11 12.10 -4.52
CA LYS A 21 -1.28 11.82 -3.67
C LYS A 21 -2.50 11.52 -4.51
N THR A 22 -2.80 12.37 -5.50
CA THR A 22 -3.96 12.21 -6.39
C THR A 22 -3.91 10.86 -7.09
N LYS A 23 -2.75 10.48 -7.64
CA LYS A 23 -2.54 9.17 -8.28
C LYS A 23 -2.79 7.98 -7.33
N ILE A 24 -2.36 8.07 -6.07
CA ILE A 24 -2.63 7.04 -5.07
C ILE A 24 -4.13 6.99 -4.73
N THR A 25 -4.77 8.14 -4.51
CA THR A 25 -6.21 8.18 -4.20
C THR A 25 -7.09 7.70 -5.34
N ASP A 26 -6.70 8.00 -6.59
CA ASP A 26 -7.41 7.53 -7.78
C ASP A 26 -7.23 6.02 -7.95
N GLN A 27 -6.04 5.50 -7.66
CA GLN A 27 -5.81 4.05 -7.67
C GLN A 27 -6.64 3.33 -6.59
N ILE A 28 -6.74 3.89 -5.38
CA ILE A 28 -7.60 3.35 -4.32
C ILE A 28 -9.06 3.27 -4.80
N LYS A 29 -9.56 4.33 -5.45
CA LYS A 29 -10.93 4.36 -6.00
C LYS A 29 -11.10 3.38 -7.17
N ALA A 30 -10.09 3.25 -8.03
CA ALA A 30 -10.11 2.34 -9.17
C ALA A 30 -10.16 0.86 -8.74
N LEU A 31 -9.50 0.54 -7.62
CA LEU A 31 -9.54 -0.80 -7.02
C LEU A 31 -10.69 -0.96 -6.00
N ASN A 32 -11.64 -0.02 -5.95
CA ASN A 32 -12.81 -0.15 -5.09
C ASN A 32 -13.77 -1.21 -5.65
N GLY A 33 -14.25 -2.09 -4.76
CA GLY A 33 -15.16 -3.17 -5.12
C GLY A 33 -14.48 -4.43 -5.65
N PRO A 34 -15.27 -5.46 -6.02
CA PRO A 34 -14.77 -6.82 -6.19
C PRO A 34 -14.24 -7.14 -7.60
N ALA A 35 -14.31 -6.21 -8.55
CA ALA A 35 -14.03 -6.49 -9.97
C ALA A 35 -12.60 -7.01 -10.20
N GLY A 36 -11.61 -6.52 -9.46
CA GLY A 36 -10.22 -6.97 -9.54
C GLY A 36 -9.90 -8.26 -8.75
N CYS A 37 -10.87 -8.82 -8.02
CA CYS A 37 -10.66 -10.06 -7.24
C CYS A 37 -10.88 -11.34 -8.04
N ALA A 38 -11.32 -11.22 -9.30
CA ALA A 38 -11.63 -12.37 -10.13
C ALA A 38 -10.41 -13.30 -10.26
N ASN A 39 -10.65 -14.62 -10.17
CA ASN A 39 -9.60 -15.65 -10.19
C ASN A 39 -8.60 -15.63 -9.01
N GLY A 40 -8.95 -14.97 -7.90
CA GLY A 40 -8.16 -15.00 -6.67
C GLY A 40 -7.04 -13.96 -6.60
N GLY A 41 -7.13 -12.88 -7.39
CA GLY A 41 -6.28 -11.70 -7.22
C GLY A 41 -6.72 -10.84 -6.03
N GLU A 42 -5.86 -9.95 -5.54
CA GLU A 42 -6.16 -9.04 -4.40
C GLU A 42 -6.04 -7.55 -4.77
N LYS A 43 -6.01 -7.22 -6.07
CA LYS A 43 -6.06 -5.85 -6.60
C LYS A 43 -7.50 -5.33 -6.62
N CYS A 44 -8.15 -5.35 -5.47
CA CYS A 44 -9.58 -5.05 -5.33
C CYS A 44 -9.93 -4.75 -3.87
N LEU A 45 -11.19 -4.38 -3.61
CA LEU A 45 -11.71 -4.15 -2.26
C LEU A 45 -10.90 -3.11 -1.45
N TYR A 46 -10.29 -2.15 -2.14
CA TYR A 46 -9.70 -0.98 -1.49
C TYR A 46 -10.79 0.05 -1.20
N SER A 47 -10.76 0.67 -0.03
CA SER A 47 -11.71 1.71 0.36
C SER A 47 -10.98 2.92 0.89
N LEU A 48 -11.24 4.09 0.31
CA LEU A 48 -10.71 5.36 0.81
C LEU A 48 -11.44 5.72 2.12
N VAL A 49 -10.69 5.95 3.18
CA VAL A 49 -11.24 6.34 4.50
C VAL A 49 -11.12 7.85 4.70
N SER A 50 -9.95 8.41 4.41
CA SER A 50 -9.73 9.86 4.47
C SER A 50 -8.69 10.33 3.46
N ASP A 51 -8.88 11.56 2.98
CA ASP A 51 -7.89 12.33 2.24
C ASP A 51 -7.88 13.73 2.84
N SER A 52 -6.87 14.05 3.64
CA SER A 52 -6.79 15.32 4.35
C SER A 52 -5.35 15.83 4.39
N GLY A 53 -5.15 17.06 3.90
CA GLY A 53 -3.82 17.66 3.78
C GLY A 53 -2.88 16.79 2.94
N MET A 54 -1.74 16.41 3.52
CA MET A 54 -0.73 15.52 2.93
C MET A 54 -0.76 14.13 3.59
N LYS A 55 -1.95 13.66 3.95
CA LYS A 55 -2.18 12.32 4.50
C LYS A 55 -3.41 11.69 3.86
N VAL A 56 -3.28 10.41 3.50
CA VAL A 56 -4.37 9.58 3.00
C VAL A 56 -4.46 8.33 3.86
N THR A 57 -5.67 7.93 4.22
CA THR A 57 -5.93 6.64 4.86
C THR A 57 -6.94 5.84 4.05
N ALA A 58 -6.72 4.54 3.98
CA ALA A 58 -7.56 3.61 3.26
C ALA A 58 -7.58 2.26 3.99
N THR A 59 -8.45 1.36 3.56
CA THR A 59 -8.44 -0.05 4.00
C THR A 59 -8.39 -0.95 2.79
N HIS A 60 -7.83 -2.14 2.98
CA HIS A 60 -7.94 -3.25 2.04
C HIS A 60 -8.55 -4.46 2.75
N GLU A 61 -9.42 -5.18 2.07
CA GLU A 61 -10.03 -6.40 2.58
C GLU A 61 -9.74 -7.57 1.62
N THR A 62 -9.10 -8.62 2.14
CA THR A 62 -8.78 -9.81 1.34
C THR A 62 -10.07 -10.54 0.92
N PRO A 63 -10.23 -10.91 -0.36
CA PRO A 63 -11.51 -11.38 -0.89
C PRO A 63 -11.97 -12.75 -0.36
N LYS A 64 -11.03 -13.60 0.08
CA LYS A 64 -11.34 -14.98 0.50
C LYS A 64 -11.53 -15.12 2.00
N LYS A 65 -10.68 -14.45 2.79
CA LYS A 65 -10.64 -14.59 4.25
C LYS A 65 -11.19 -13.37 4.98
N HIS A 66 -11.48 -12.28 4.26
CA HIS A 66 -12.01 -11.04 4.83
C HIS A 66 -11.10 -10.45 5.91
N TYR A 67 -9.78 -10.70 5.80
CA TYR A 67 -8.79 -9.98 6.60
C TYR A 67 -8.73 -8.54 6.13
N LYS A 68 -8.75 -7.63 7.11
CA LYS A 68 -8.76 -6.20 6.87
C LYS A 68 -7.45 -5.58 7.35
N ASP A 69 -6.86 -4.79 6.47
CA ASP A 69 -5.64 -4.05 6.75
C ASP A 69 -5.90 -2.55 6.62
N ASP A 70 -5.37 -1.80 7.57
CA ASP A 70 -5.37 -0.33 7.57
C ASP A 70 -4.13 0.18 6.83
N LEU A 71 -4.37 1.04 5.84
CA LEU A 71 -3.35 1.65 5.00
C LEU A 71 -3.25 3.15 5.29
N THR A 72 -2.04 3.65 5.46
CA THR A 72 -1.76 5.08 5.62
C THR A 72 -0.64 5.51 4.68
N PHE A 73 -0.83 6.65 4.02
CA PHE A 73 0.17 7.31 3.19
C PHE A 73 0.37 8.74 3.68
N SER A 74 1.62 9.11 3.95
CA SER A 74 2.00 10.49 4.29
C SER A 74 2.97 11.04 3.25
N PHE A 75 2.75 12.27 2.83
CA PHE A 75 3.48 12.88 1.72
C PHE A 75 4.29 14.08 2.22
N THR A 76 5.57 14.13 1.87
CA THR A 76 6.47 15.25 2.21
C THR A 76 7.18 15.75 0.97
N GLN A 77 6.96 17.02 0.63
CA GLN A 77 7.63 17.64 -0.50
C GLN A 77 9.10 17.89 -0.19
N SER A 78 10.00 17.48 -1.08
CA SER A 78 11.43 17.76 -1.02
C SER A 78 11.91 18.24 -2.38
N SER A 79 11.91 19.56 -2.59
CA SER A 79 12.20 20.18 -3.90
C SER A 79 11.30 19.62 -5.01
N ASN A 80 11.85 18.87 -5.97
CA ASN A 80 11.11 18.23 -7.08
C ASN A 80 10.85 16.73 -6.85
N VAL A 81 11.06 16.25 -5.62
CA VAL A 81 10.82 14.86 -5.23
C VAL A 81 9.73 14.84 -4.14
N CYS A 82 8.72 14.02 -4.32
CA CYS A 82 7.79 13.67 -3.28
C CYS A 82 8.30 12.45 -2.51
N LYS A 83 8.46 12.60 -1.20
CA LYS A 83 8.71 11.48 -0.29
C LYS A 83 7.38 10.96 0.21
N VAL A 84 7.14 9.68 0.03
CA VAL A 84 5.90 9.01 0.43
C VAL A 84 6.24 7.97 1.49
N HIS A 85 5.66 8.12 2.67
CA HIS A 85 5.72 7.11 3.73
C HIS A 85 4.44 6.29 3.70
N GLY A 86 4.53 5.02 3.29
CA GLY A 86 3.44 4.05 3.31
C GLY A 86 3.52 3.16 4.54
N PHE A 87 2.37 2.91 5.15
CA PHE A 87 2.24 1.98 6.26
C PHE A 87 0.99 1.13 6.11
N SER A 88 1.13 -0.19 6.29
CA SER A 88 0.03 -1.15 6.36
C SER A 88 0.11 -1.93 7.66
N THR A 89 -1.02 -2.14 8.31
CA THR A 89 -1.13 -2.96 9.52
C THR A 89 -2.42 -3.76 9.49
N SER A 90 -2.34 -5.03 9.89
CA SER A 90 -3.53 -5.86 9.98
C SER A 90 -4.35 -5.57 11.24
N GLU A 91 -5.67 -5.52 11.09
CA GLU A 91 -6.62 -5.45 12.23
C GLU A 91 -6.69 -6.79 12.98
N THR A 92 -6.18 -7.88 12.40
CA THR A 92 -6.33 -9.23 12.96
C THR A 92 -5.25 -9.53 14.01
N TRP A 93 -5.67 -9.69 15.27
CA TRP A 93 -4.80 -9.92 16.44
C TRP A 93 -4.05 -11.27 16.48
N TYR A 94 -4.44 -12.25 15.65
CA TYR A 94 -3.86 -13.61 15.62
C TYR A 94 -3.11 -13.96 14.33
N ALA A 95 -2.96 -13.03 13.38
CA ALA A 95 -2.31 -13.31 12.11
C ALA A 95 -0.77 -13.34 12.28
N VAL A 96 -0.23 -14.49 12.70
CA VAL A 96 1.22 -14.74 12.83
C VAL A 96 1.91 -14.87 11.46
N LEU A 97 1.15 -15.13 10.40
CA LEU A 97 1.64 -15.29 9.03
C LEU A 97 0.75 -14.48 8.09
N ASP A 98 1.27 -13.34 7.64
CA ASP A 98 0.59 -12.43 6.72
C ASP A 98 0.79 -12.79 5.25
N HIS A 99 1.63 -13.77 4.91
CA HIS A 99 1.96 -14.10 3.51
C HIS A 99 2.31 -12.85 2.68
N SER A 100 2.90 -11.85 3.34
CA SER A 100 3.30 -10.55 2.80
C SER A 100 2.16 -9.64 2.31
N THR A 101 0.90 -9.87 2.70
CA THR A 101 -0.26 -9.05 2.31
C THR A 101 0.02 -7.57 2.61
N ASN A 102 0.46 -7.21 3.83
CA ASN A 102 0.73 -5.80 4.19
C ASN A 102 1.70 -5.07 3.25
N TYR A 103 2.73 -5.74 2.75
CA TYR A 103 3.64 -5.14 1.77
C TYR A 103 2.99 -5.08 0.37
N CYS A 104 2.38 -6.17 -0.06
CA CYS A 104 1.78 -6.25 -1.39
C CYS A 104 0.60 -5.28 -1.55
N ASN A 105 -0.19 -5.04 -0.51
CA ASN A 105 -1.30 -4.08 -0.52
C ASN A 105 -0.81 -2.67 -0.85
N LEU A 106 0.28 -2.27 -0.20
CA LEU A 106 0.94 -0.99 -0.44
C LEU A 106 1.51 -0.92 -1.86
N ARG A 107 2.21 -1.99 -2.28
CA ARG A 107 2.85 -2.07 -3.60
C ARG A 107 1.83 -2.09 -4.75
N ASN A 108 0.66 -2.67 -4.56
CA ASN A 108 -0.44 -2.68 -5.54
C ASN A 108 -0.90 -1.25 -5.89
N LEU A 109 -0.99 -0.37 -4.90
CA LEU A 109 -1.37 1.03 -5.12
C LEU A 109 -0.28 1.82 -5.85
N ILE A 110 1.00 1.60 -5.51
CA ILE A 110 2.13 2.26 -6.17
C ILE A 110 2.33 1.77 -7.61
N THR A 111 2.19 0.47 -7.83
CA THR A 111 2.34 -0.13 -9.17
C THR A 111 1.19 0.26 -10.09
N GLY A 112 -0.06 0.12 -9.62
CA GLY A 112 -1.26 0.43 -10.38
C GLY A 112 -1.41 1.91 -10.73
N SER A 113 -0.92 2.81 -9.86
CA SER A 113 -0.88 4.26 -10.12
C SER A 113 0.21 4.69 -11.12
N GLY A 114 1.08 3.76 -11.56
CA GLY A 114 2.18 4.02 -12.48
C GLY A 114 3.33 4.82 -11.88
N LEU A 115 3.33 5.07 -10.57
CA LEU A 115 4.37 5.86 -9.90
C LEU A 115 5.75 5.18 -9.94
N GLN A 116 5.78 3.86 -9.93
CA GLN A 116 6.99 3.05 -10.07
C GLN A 116 7.77 3.30 -11.37
N SER A 117 7.09 3.76 -12.43
CA SER A 117 7.68 3.99 -13.75
C SER A 117 8.20 5.42 -13.91
N THR A 118 8.11 6.24 -12.86
CA THR A 118 8.64 7.60 -12.87
C THR A 118 10.17 7.59 -12.80
N ALA A 119 10.79 8.60 -13.41
CA ALA A 119 12.25 8.74 -13.36
C ALA A 119 12.73 8.88 -11.91
N ASN A 120 13.83 8.19 -11.58
CA ASN A 120 14.43 8.19 -10.24
C ASN A 120 13.51 7.68 -9.12
N PHE A 121 12.50 6.86 -9.43
CA PHE A 121 11.73 6.15 -8.42
C PHE A 121 12.66 5.32 -7.53
N LYS A 122 12.54 5.49 -6.21
CA LYS A 122 13.22 4.65 -5.23
C LYS A 122 12.21 4.09 -4.26
N GLU A 123 12.44 2.85 -3.87
CA GLU A 123 11.72 2.20 -2.79
C GLU A 123 12.74 1.74 -1.74
N THR A 124 12.46 2.04 -0.47
CA THR A 124 13.28 1.60 0.66
C THR A 124 12.38 0.86 1.65
N THR A 125 12.70 -0.41 1.88
CA THR A 125 12.10 -1.26 2.90
C THR A 125 13.04 -2.44 3.21
N SER A 126 12.73 -3.21 4.25
CA SER A 126 13.53 -4.38 4.67
C SER A 126 12.68 -5.40 5.43
N ASP A 127 13.18 -6.63 5.54
CA ASP A 127 12.54 -7.71 6.33
C ASP A 127 12.38 -7.37 7.83
N SER A 128 13.20 -6.45 8.35
CA SER A 128 13.10 -5.94 9.71
C SER A 128 11.97 -4.92 9.91
N VAL A 129 11.37 -4.44 8.81
CA VAL A 129 10.37 -3.36 8.80
C VAL A 129 9.05 -3.82 8.14
N CYS A 130 9.13 -4.82 7.26
CA CYS A 130 8.00 -5.49 6.63
C CYS A 130 8.09 -6.99 6.90
N THR A 131 7.06 -7.52 7.53
CA THR A 131 6.98 -8.95 7.84
C THR A 131 6.97 -9.73 6.52
N GLN A 132 7.93 -10.65 6.34
CA GLN A 132 8.02 -11.53 5.15
C GLN A 132 8.28 -10.81 3.81
N TYR A 133 8.98 -9.67 3.79
CA TYR A 133 9.28 -8.94 2.55
C TYR A 133 10.09 -9.77 1.52
N SER A 134 11.17 -10.42 1.92
CA SER A 134 12.02 -11.23 1.03
C SER A 134 11.35 -12.49 0.46
N SER A 135 10.25 -12.94 1.08
CA SER A 135 9.41 -14.04 0.59
C SER A 135 8.10 -13.57 -0.04
N ALA A 136 7.94 -12.26 -0.27
CA ALA A 136 6.71 -11.70 -0.82
C ALA A 136 6.51 -12.07 -2.28
N ASP A 137 5.38 -12.70 -2.59
CA ASP A 137 4.91 -12.95 -3.95
C ASP A 137 3.67 -12.10 -4.24
N CYS A 138 3.90 -10.84 -4.62
CA CYS A 138 2.83 -9.91 -4.99
C CYS A 138 2.27 -10.17 -6.41
N SER A 139 2.57 -11.31 -7.04
CA SER A 139 1.91 -11.70 -8.30
C SER A 139 0.49 -12.23 -8.05
N LYS A 140 0.24 -12.75 -6.84
CA LYS A 140 -1.08 -13.16 -6.38
C LYS A 140 -1.91 -12.02 -5.82
N TYR A 141 -1.25 -11.00 -5.28
CA TYR A 141 -1.88 -9.84 -4.65
C TYR A 141 -2.15 -8.74 -5.66
#